data_AF-A0A6N6KRY2-F1
#
_entry.id   AF-A0A6N6KRY2-F1
#
_cell.length_a   1.000
_cell.length_b   1.000
_cell.length_c   1.000
_cell.angle_alpha   90.00
_cell.angle_beta   90.00
_cell.angle_gamma   90.00
#
_symmetry.space_group_name_H-M   'P 1'
#
loop_
_entity.id
_entity.type
_entity.pdbx_description
1 polymer ?
#
loop_
_entity_poly.entity_id
_entity_poly.type
_entity_poly.pdbx_seq_one_letter_code
_entity_poly.pdbx_strand_id
1 'polypeptide(L)'
;MSNWIKIIAIAISAAALIGACSNNPEQAEGEAPEVAENIPTEGPPTVENTEQPAESDGSGDMLPEKPGPRIETTGSVPHTQIGVQPVPPVNDQLFRLAFSLPGVERRDTIVSLPGAHGMWLLDSVPVVQPQAIVAGREFAHIHPDGSLHAPLPFERALEVQETGWGERHPWADEREGWEGFVMLYTPLSFEELEITFQLIVESYSYVTGEPLDASDFMSNEDSP
;
A
#
# COMPACT_ATOMS: atom_id res chain seq x y z
N MET A 1 -32.74 5.84 -29.33
CA MET A 1 -31.57 6.75 -29.47
C MET A 1 -30.56 6.30 -28.44
N SER A 2 -29.71 5.33 -28.82
CA SER A 2 -28.71 4.71 -27.96
C SER A 2 -27.37 5.30 -28.32
N ASN A 3 -26.71 5.97 -27.38
CA ASN A 3 -25.36 6.47 -27.58
C ASN A 3 -24.39 5.64 -26.75
N TRP A 4 -23.50 4.97 -27.46
CA TRP A 4 -22.37 4.20 -26.97
C TRP A 4 -21.35 5.11 -26.29
N ILE A 5 -20.85 4.71 -25.12
CA ILE A 5 -19.61 5.24 -24.54
C ILE A 5 -18.53 4.18 -24.75
N LYS A 6 -17.49 4.57 -25.50
CA LYS A 6 -16.30 3.76 -25.76
C LYS A 6 -15.38 3.81 -24.53
N ILE A 7 -15.07 2.65 -23.98
CA ILE A 7 -14.02 2.45 -22.97
C ILE A 7 -12.67 2.50 -23.70
N ILE A 8 -11.77 3.39 -23.26
CA ILE A 8 -10.40 3.47 -23.75
C ILE A 8 -9.54 2.55 -22.88
N ALA A 9 -9.13 1.42 -23.44
CA ALA A 9 -8.04 0.61 -22.91
C ALA A 9 -6.72 1.12 -23.51
N ILE A 10 -5.79 1.56 -22.67
CA ILE A 10 -4.42 1.89 -23.08
C ILE A 10 -3.60 0.59 -23.01
N ALA A 11 -3.20 0.07 -24.16
CA ALA A 11 -2.26 -1.05 -24.27
C ALA A 11 -0.87 -0.50 -24.61
N ILE A 12 0.13 -0.78 -23.77
CA ILE A 12 1.54 -0.49 -24.05
C ILE A 12 2.16 -1.79 -24.60
N SER A 13 2.52 -1.80 -25.89
CA SER A 13 3.31 -2.86 -26.50
C SER A 13 4.80 -2.61 -26.30
N ALA A 14 5.49 -3.55 -25.65
CA ALA A 14 6.95 -3.68 -25.72
C ALA A 14 7.31 -4.66 -26.84
N ALA A 15 7.96 -4.17 -27.90
CA ALA A 15 8.53 -5.00 -28.95
C ALA A 15 10.04 -5.16 -28.73
N ALA A 16 10.47 -6.41 -28.61
CA ALA A 16 11.86 -6.82 -28.60
C ALA A 16 12.52 -6.63 -29.97
N LEU A 17 13.77 -6.16 -30.00
CA LEU A 17 14.64 -6.22 -31.17
C LEU A 17 15.90 -7.01 -30.81
N ILE A 18 15.95 -8.23 -31.36
CA ILE A 18 17.15 -9.06 -31.47
C ILE A 18 17.94 -8.56 -32.67
N GLY A 19 19.22 -8.26 -32.46
CA GLY A 19 20.19 -7.99 -33.52
C GLY A 19 21.58 -8.40 -33.08
N ALA A 20 21.97 -9.64 -33.42
CA ALA A 20 23.33 -10.14 -33.26
C ALA A 20 24.15 -9.86 -34.53
N CYS A 21 25.42 -9.45 -34.36
CA CYS A 21 26.48 -9.63 -35.35
C CYS A 21 27.82 -9.81 -34.61
N SER A 22 28.53 -10.87 -35.00
CA SER A 22 29.73 -11.44 -34.41
C SER A 22 31.03 -10.70 -34.80
N ASN A 23 32.06 -10.71 -33.93
CA ASN A 23 33.34 -11.42 -34.11
C ASN A 23 34.45 -10.95 -33.11
N ASN A 24 35.24 -11.94 -32.66
CA ASN A 24 36.35 -11.97 -31.68
C ASN A 24 37.73 -11.77 -32.37
N PRO A 25 38.93 -12.06 -31.79
CA PRO A 25 39.61 -11.75 -30.49
C PRO A 25 41.03 -11.11 -30.66
N GLU A 26 41.65 -10.60 -29.59
CA GLU A 26 43.13 -10.56 -29.37
C GLU A 26 43.39 -10.27 -27.86
N GLN A 27 43.74 -11.25 -27.02
CA GLN A 27 45.07 -11.80 -26.65
C GLN A 27 46.00 -10.86 -25.84
N ALA A 28 46.28 -11.25 -24.59
CA ALA A 28 47.53 -11.10 -23.80
C ALA A 28 47.25 -11.76 -22.42
N GLU A 29 47.58 -13.04 -22.19
CA GLU A 29 48.88 -13.63 -21.81
C GLU A 29 49.49 -13.09 -20.50
N GLY A 30 49.69 -14.01 -19.55
CA GLY A 30 50.40 -13.80 -18.29
C GLY A 30 50.30 -15.03 -17.37
N GLU A 31 51.27 -15.94 -17.47
CA GLU A 31 51.40 -17.19 -16.70
C GLU A 31 52.35 -17.06 -15.47
N ALA A 32 51.91 -17.63 -14.33
CA ALA A 32 52.63 -18.39 -13.27
C ALA A 32 53.74 -17.73 -12.40
N PRO A 33 54.21 -18.32 -11.25
CA PRO A 33 53.78 -19.54 -10.50
C PRO A 33 53.67 -19.42 -8.94
N GLU A 34 52.94 -20.39 -8.38
CA GLU A 34 53.08 -21.25 -7.17
C GLU A 34 54.07 -21.02 -5.98
N VAL A 35 53.56 -21.36 -4.77
CA VAL A 35 54.15 -21.99 -3.55
C VAL A 35 54.42 -21.17 -2.24
N ALA A 36 53.89 -21.75 -1.15
CA ALA A 36 54.28 -21.77 0.29
C ALA A 36 53.73 -20.76 1.32
N GLU A 37 52.85 -21.31 2.17
CA GLU A 37 52.82 -21.31 3.65
C GLU A 37 53.21 -20.04 4.45
N ASN A 38 52.25 -19.52 5.23
CA ASN A 38 52.40 -19.31 6.68
C ASN A 38 51.08 -18.89 7.35
N ILE A 39 50.65 -19.65 8.35
CA ILE A 39 49.57 -19.32 9.29
C ILE A 39 50.20 -18.55 10.46
N PRO A 40 49.57 -17.44 10.90
CA PRO A 40 49.49 -17.17 12.33
C PRO A 40 48.04 -16.97 12.78
N THR A 41 47.71 -17.66 13.86
CA THR A 41 46.50 -17.54 14.66
C THR A 41 46.48 -16.20 15.41
N GLU A 42 45.49 -15.35 15.14
CA GLU A 42 45.12 -14.20 15.97
C GLU A 42 43.66 -14.38 16.38
N GLY A 43 43.39 -14.26 17.68
CA GLY A 43 42.10 -14.54 18.30
C GLY A 43 40.98 -13.55 17.92
N PRO A 44 39.72 -13.84 18.31
CA PRO A 44 38.59 -13.00 17.93
C PRO A 44 38.69 -11.62 18.57
N PRO A 45 38.46 -10.52 17.82
CA PRO A 45 38.32 -9.21 18.42
C PRO A 45 37.02 -9.14 19.22
N THR A 46 37.16 -8.73 20.49
CA THR A 46 36.10 -8.35 21.41
C THR A 46 35.27 -7.23 20.77
N VAL A 47 33.99 -7.49 20.51
CA VAL A 47 33.06 -6.47 20.03
C VAL A 47 32.61 -5.64 21.24
N GLU A 48 33.06 -4.40 21.28
CA GLU A 48 32.67 -3.41 22.28
C GLU A 48 31.23 -2.97 21.98
N ASN A 49 30.29 -3.40 22.83
CA ASN A 49 28.89 -2.96 22.78
C ASN A 49 28.82 -1.46 23.07
N THR A 50 28.73 -0.67 22.00
CA THR A 50 28.27 0.71 22.11
C THR A 50 26.76 0.68 21.98
N GLU A 51 26.06 0.80 23.12
CA GLU A 51 24.62 1.06 23.16
C GLU A 51 24.35 2.40 22.47
N GLN A 52 23.88 2.33 21.24
CA GLN A 52 23.29 3.47 20.54
C GLN A 52 21.81 3.59 20.99
N PRO A 53 21.29 4.79 21.28
CA PRO A 53 19.97 4.95 21.86
C PRO A 53 18.91 4.49 20.87
N ALA A 54 17.89 3.79 21.38
CA ALA A 54 16.70 3.42 20.63
C ALA A 54 16.09 4.66 19.97
N GLU A 55 16.17 4.72 18.65
CA GLU A 55 15.34 5.61 17.86
C GLU A 55 13.94 5.01 17.83
N SER A 56 12.96 5.80 18.28
CA SER A 56 11.54 5.49 18.31
C SER A 56 10.99 5.54 16.89
N ASP A 57 11.08 4.42 16.19
CA ASP A 57 10.46 4.14 14.89
C ASP A 57 8.99 3.72 15.08
N GLY A 58 8.08 4.46 14.42
CA GLY A 58 6.72 4.09 14.03
C GLY A 58 5.85 3.26 14.98
N SER A 59 4.85 3.89 15.59
CA SER A 59 3.65 3.27 16.18
C SER A 59 3.31 1.89 15.56
N GLY A 60 3.59 0.74 16.16
CA GLY A 60 3.76 0.45 17.59
C GLY A 60 2.65 -0.48 18.07
N ASP A 61 2.26 -1.46 17.25
CA ASP A 61 1.86 -2.83 17.63
C ASP A 61 1.46 -3.61 16.36
N MET A 62 1.69 -4.93 16.35
CA MET A 62 1.25 -5.80 15.25
C MET A 62 -0.28 -5.83 15.15
N LEU A 63 -0.80 -5.86 13.92
CA LEU A 63 -2.23 -6.06 13.65
C LEU A 63 -2.68 -7.40 14.25
N PRO A 64 -3.85 -7.44 14.91
CA PRO A 64 -4.46 -8.70 15.26
C PRO A 64 -4.91 -9.43 13.99
N GLU A 65 -5.02 -10.76 14.05
CA GLU A 65 -5.65 -11.54 13.00
C GLU A 65 -7.11 -11.12 12.81
N LYS A 66 -7.51 -10.86 11.56
CA LYS A 66 -8.90 -10.56 11.24
C LYS A 66 -9.77 -11.79 11.54
N PRO A 67 -10.87 -11.63 12.30
CA PRO A 67 -11.76 -12.75 12.58
C PRO A 67 -12.47 -13.22 11.32
N GLY A 68 -12.72 -14.53 11.25
CA GLY A 68 -13.51 -15.14 10.19
C GLY A 68 -12.68 -15.74 9.04
N PRO A 69 -13.34 -16.22 7.98
CA PRO A 69 -12.66 -16.79 6.82
C PRO A 69 -11.94 -15.70 6.00
N ARG A 70 -10.94 -16.11 5.21
CA ARG A 70 -10.31 -15.23 4.23
C ARG A 70 -11.35 -14.77 3.20
N ILE A 71 -11.33 -13.48 2.88
CA ILE A 71 -12.19 -12.88 1.88
C ILE A 71 -11.62 -13.20 0.49
N GLU A 72 -12.47 -13.69 -0.41
CA GLU A 72 -12.10 -13.91 -1.81
C GLU A 72 -12.27 -12.63 -2.62
N THR A 73 -11.42 -12.46 -3.62
CA THR A 73 -11.45 -11.30 -4.53
C THR A 73 -11.36 -11.76 -5.98
N THR A 74 -11.55 -10.83 -6.92
CA THR A 74 -11.38 -11.10 -8.35
C THR A 74 -9.93 -11.37 -8.77
N GLY A 75 -8.93 -11.07 -7.93
CA GLY A 75 -7.50 -11.24 -8.23
C GLY A 75 -7.02 -10.51 -9.49
N SER A 76 -7.80 -9.58 -10.03
CA SER A 76 -7.57 -8.87 -11.29
C SER A 76 -8.30 -7.53 -11.26
N VAL A 77 -8.03 -6.64 -12.23
CA VAL A 77 -8.76 -5.38 -12.38
C VAL A 77 -9.93 -5.57 -13.35
N PRO A 78 -11.18 -5.20 -12.98
CA PRO A 78 -11.58 -4.53 -11.74
C PRO A 78 -11.43 -5.39 -10.48
N HIS A 79 -10.76 -4.82 -9.47
CA HIS A 79 -10.44 -5.51 -8.23
C HIS A 79 -11.57 -5.33 -7.22
N THR A 80 -12.27 -6.41 -6.91
CA THR A 80 -13.45 -6.39 -6.05
C THR A 80 -13.49 -7.62 -5.16
N GLN A 81 -14.11 -7.49 -3.98
CA GLN A 81 -14.39 -8.60 -3.08
C GLN A 81 -15.62 -9.41 -3.54
N ILE A 82 -15.65 -10.69 -3.19
CA ILE A 82 -16.70 -11.63 -3.62
C ILE A 82 -17.52 -12.07 -2.40
N GLY A 83 -18.85 -11.93 -2.51
CA GLY A 83 -19.78 -12.51 -1.52
C GLY A 83 -19.86 -11.78 -0.18
N VAL A 84 -19.23 -10.62 -0.05
CA VAL A 84 -19.30 -9.77 1.16
C VAL A 84 -20.48 -8.81 1.03
N GLN A 85 -21.20 -8.60 2.13
CA GLN A 85 -22.31 -7.65 2.20
C GLN A 85 -22.05 -6.67 3.34
N PRO A 86 -22.06 -5.35 3.09
CA PRO A 86 -21.82 -4.36 4.12
C PRO A 86 -22.90 -4.41 5.21
N VAL A 87 -22.48 -4.23 6.46
CA VAL A 87 -23.39 -3.95 7.57
C VAL A 87 -23.70 -2.46 7.55
N PRO A 88 -24.94 -2.01 7.27
CA PRO A 88 -25.19 -0.61 6.93
C PRO A 88 -24.72 0.41 7.98
N PRO A 89 -24.96 0.22 9.30
CA PRO A 89 -24.44 1.14 10.31
C PRO A 89 -22.91 1.25 10.34
N VAL A 90 -22.20 0.13 10.10
CA VAL A 90 -20.74 0.09 10.08
C VAL A 90 -20.20 0.78 8.83
N ASN A 91 -20.84 0.52 7.68
CA ASN A 91 -20.46 1.14 6.41
C ASN A 91 -20.71 2.66 6.44
N ASP A 92 -21.84 3.11 6.98
CA ASP A 92 -22.14 4.54 7.13
C ASP A 92 -21.11 5.23 8.04
N GLN A 93 -20.69 4.56 9.12
CA GLN A 93 -19.62 5.03 10.01
C GLN A 93 -18.28 5.10 9.29
N LEU A 94 -17.92 4.06 8.52
CA LEU A 94 -16.70 4.03 7.70
C LEU A 94 -16.63 5.23 6.76
N PHE A 95 -17.69 5.48 6.00
CA PHE A 95 -17.76 6.61 5.08
C PHE A 95 -17.62 7.94 5.83
N ARG A 96 -18.26 8.10 6.98
CA ARG A 96 -18.14 9.35 7.75
C ARG A 96 -16.71 9.60 8.23
N LEU A 97 -16.05 8.57 8.77
CA LEU A 97 -14.69 8.66 9.30
C LEU A 97 -13.65 8.88 8.18
N ALA A 98 -13.74 8.10 7.09
CA ALA A 98 -12.81 8.20 5.97
C ALA A 98 -12.77 9.62 5.36
N PHE A 99 -13.92 10.31 5.34
CA PHE A 99 -14.04 11.68 4.82
C PHE A 99 -13.99 12.77 5.92
N SER A 100 -13.70 12.43 7.17
CA SER A 100 -13.47 13.42 8.24
C SER A 100 -12.01 13.81 8.43
N LEU A 101 -11.09 13.16 7.71
CA LEU A 101 -9.66 13.47 7.76
C LEU A 101 -9.37 14.92 7.32
N PRO A 102 -8.40 15.60 7.94
CA PRO A 102 -8.10 16.99 7.64
C PRO A 102 -7.71 17.17 6.17
N GLY A 103 -8.32 18.16 5.52
CA GLY A 103 -8.01 18.49 4.13
C GLY A 103 -8.36 17.38 3.12
N VAL A 104 -9.23 16.43 3.47
CA VAL A 104 -9.80 15.44 2.55
C VAL A 104 -11.18 15.88 2.07
N GLU A 105 -11.39 15.83 0.76
CA GLU A 105 -12.67 16.09 0.11
C GLU A 105 -13.21 14.80 -0.53
N ARG A 106 -14.50 14.52 -0.33
CA ARG A 106 -15.20 13.43 -1.03
C ARG A 106 -15.48 13.84 -2.47
N ARG A 107 -14.93 13.10 -3.44
CA ARG A 107 -15.18 13.30 -4.87
C ARG A 107 -15.62 12.00 -5.55
N ASP A 108 -16.14 12.12 -6.76
CA ASP A 108 -16.23 10.97 -7.66
C ASP A 108 -14.80 10.51 -7.97
N THR A 109 -14.57 9.21 -7.89
CA THR A 109 -13.26 8.63 -8.22
C THR A 109 -12.89 8.86 -9.68
N ILE A 110 -11.61 9.09 -9.95
CA ILE A 110 -11.05 9.09 -11.32
C ILE A 110 -10.30 7.80 -11.66
N VAL A 111 -10.12 6.88 -10.70
CA VAL A 111 -9.34 5.65 -10.86
C VAL A 111 -10.13 4.36 -10.67
N SER A 112 -11.36 4.43 -10.13
CA SER A 112 -12.14 3.26 -9.75
C SER A 112 -13.48 3.13 -10.50
N LEU A 113 -14.25 2.10 -10.13
CA LEU A 113 -15.54 1.77 -10.72
C LEU A 113 -16.61 2.82 -10.40
N PRO A 114 -17.66 2.94 -11.23
CA PRO A 114 -18.79 3.82 -10.96
C PRO A 114 -19.42 3.56 -9.58
N GLY A 115 -19.65 4.62 -8.82
CA GLY A 115 -20.22 4.56 -7.46
C GLY A 115 -19.19 4.52 -6.34
N ALA A 116 -17.91 4.29 -6.64
CA ALA A 116 -16.84 4.49 -5.67
C ALA A 116 -16.55 5.98 -5.47
N HIS A 117 -16.05 6.31 -4.27
CA HIS A 117 -15.78 7.68 -3.87
C HIS A 117 -14.29 7.85 -3.56
N GLY A 118 -13.67 8.83 -4.19
CA GLY A 118 -12.28 9.19 -3.97
C GLY A 118 -12.10 10.08 -2.75
N MET A 119 -11.10 9.77 -1.93
CA MET A 119 -10.57 10.63 -0.88
C MET A 119 -9.53 11.56 -1.49
N TRP A 120 -9.94 12.79 -1.80
CA TRP A 120 -9.14 13.75 -2.53
C TRP A 120 -8.46 14.75 -1.59
N LEU A 121 -7.13 14.84 -1.63
CA LEU A 121 -6.37 15.81 -0.84
C LEU A 121 -6.50 17.22 -1.44
N LEU A 122 -6.90 18.20 -0.62
CA LEU A 122 -6.89 19.61 -1.00
C LEU A 122 -5.48 20.08 -1.39
N ASP A 123 -5.40 21.14 -2.19
CA ASP A 123 -4.11 21.69 -2.67
C ASP A 123 -3.24 22.23 -1.52
N SER A 124 -3.85 22.56 -0.37
CA SER A 124 -3.16 23.01 0.83
C SER A 124 -2.45 21.88 1.60
N VAL A 125 -2.79 20.62 1.34
CA VAL A 125 -2.19 19.47 2.04
C VAL A 125 -0.89 19.06 1.33
N PRO A 126 0.26 18.98 2.00
CA PRO A 126 1.48 18.46 1.41
C PRO A 126 1.32 17.00 0.95
N VAL A 127 2.01 16.62 -0.13
CA VAL A 127 2.12 15.23 -0.58
C VAL A 127 3.59 14.89 -0.67
N VAL A 128 4.06 14.05 0.26
CA VAL A 128 5.47 13.66 0.35
C VAL A 128 5.75 12.32 -0.34
N GLN A 129 4.71 11.51 -0.59
CA GLN A 129 4.78 10.27 -1.39
C GLN A 129 3.90 10.34 -2.64
N PRO A 130 4.16 11.24 -3.61
CA PRO A 130 3.32 11.38 -4.81
C PRO A 130 3.30 10.12 -5.69
N GLN A 131 4.36 9.32 -5.67
CA GLN A 131 4.47 8.06 -6.42
C GLN A 131 3.53 6.95 -5.91
N ALA A 132 3.08 7.05 -4.65
CA ALA A 132 2.14 6.10 -4.06
C ALA A 132 0.68 6.35 -4.52
N ILE A 133 0.41 7.55 -5.05
CA ILE A 133 -0.91 7.92 -5.58
C ILE A 133 -1.04 7.43 -7.03
N VAL A 134 -2.18 6.80 -7.35
CA VAL A 134 -2.44 6.29 -8.70
C VAL A 134 -2.64 7.44 -9.70
N ALA A 135 -3.50 8.42 -9.36
CA ALA A 135 -3.74 9.58 -10.19
C ALA A 135 -4.19 10.81 -9.38
N GLY A 136 -3.79 12.00 -9.86
CA GLY A 136 -4.21 13.27 -9.29
C GLY A 136 -3.79 13.43 -7.83
N ARG A 137 -4.76 13.73 -6.95
CA ARG A 137 -4.58 13.83 -5.50
C ARG A 137 -5.53 12.91 -4.74
N GLU A 138 -6.07 11.91 -5.43
CA GLU A 138 -6.93 10.87 -4.86
C GLU A 138 -6.04 9.81 -4.20
N PHE A 139 -5.72 9.98 -2.92
CA PHE A 139 -4.79 9.07 -2.25
C PHE A 139 -5.41 7.69 -2.04
N ALA A 140 -6.72 7.62 -1.84
CA ALA A 140 -7.45 6.39 -1.64
C ALA A 140 -8.89 6.51 -2.18
N HIS A 141 -9.58 5.40 -2.35
CA HIS A 141 -11.02 5.41 -2.69
C HIS A 141 -11.76 4.24 -2.08
N ILE A 142 -13.03 4.45 -1.78
CA ILE A 142 -13.93 3.49 -1.14
C ILE A 142 -15.05 3.07 -2.09
N HIS A 143 -15.26 1.76 -2.23
CA HIS A 143 -16.35 1.17 -2.99
C HIS A 143 -17.68 1.25 -2.21
N PRO A 144 -18.84 1.14 -2.88
CA PRO A 144 -20.14 1.15 -2.20
C PRO A 144 -20.31 0.09 -1.11
N ASP A 145 -19.62 -1.05 -1.23
CA ASP A 145 -19.65 -2.15 -0.28
C ASP A 145 -18.71 -1.97 0.92
N GLY A 146 -17.90 -0.91 0.94
CA GLY A 146 -16.98 -0.57 2.03
C GLY A 146 -15.56 -1.11 1.88
N SER A 147 -15.23 -1.92 0.87
CA SER A 147 -13.80 -2.14 0.59
C SER A 147 -13.20 -0.88 0.00
N LEU A 148 -11.90 -0.73 0.14
CA LEU A 148 -11.22 0.47 -0.33
C LEU A 148 -9.81 0.16 -0.79
N HIS A 149 -9.30 0.99 -1.69
CA HIS A 149 -7.92 0.94 -2.12
C HIS A 149 -7.14 2.10 -1.52
N ALA A 150 -5.97 1.80 -0.97
CA ALA A 150 -5.12 2.77 -0.27
C ALA A 150 -3.63 2.37 -0.38
N PRO A 151 -2.71 3.35 -0.45
CA PRO A 151 -1.28 3.11 -0.32
C PRO A 151 -0.87 3.05 1.15
N LEU A 152 -0.05 2.07 1.50
CA LEU A 152 0.62 1.94 2.80
C LEU A 152 2.15 1.84 2.60
N PRO A 153 2.96 1.99 3.65
CA PRO A 153 4.33 1.47 3.65
C PRO A 153 4.33 -0.01 3.27
N PHE A 154 5.34 -0.46 2.52
CA PHE A 154 5.38 -1.83 1.98
C PHE A 154 5.27 -2.90 3.08
N GLU A 155 6.05 -2.78 4.15
CA GLU A 155 6.00 -3.73 5.28
C GLU A 155 4.60 -3.80 5.91
N ARG A 156 3.92 -2.65 6.02
CA ARG A 156 2.57 -2.58 6.55
C ARG A 156 1.55 -3.23 5.62
N ALA A 157 1.73 -3.13 4.31
CA ALA A 157 0.90 -3.82 3.34
C ALA A 157 1.07 -5.35 3.40
N LEU A 158 2.29 -5.84 3.66
CA LEU A 158 2.54 -7.26 3.89
C LEU A 158 1.80 -7.74 5.14
N GLU A 159 1.91 -6.98 6.23
CA GLU A 159 1.21 -7.29 7.48
C GLU A 159 -0.31 -7.32 7.31
N VAL A 160 -0.90 -6.34 6.61
CA VAL A 160 -2.33 -6.31 6.27
C VAL A 160 -2.76 -7.58 5.53
N GLN A 161 -1.94 -8.07 4.60
CA GLN A 161 -2.20 -9.30 3.88
C GLN A 161 -2.07 -10.54 4.77
N GLU A 162 -1.00 -10.60 5.56
CA GLU A 162 -0.72 -11.72 6.46
C GLU A 162 -1.81 -11.88 7.52
N THR A 163 -2.28 -10.79 8.11
CA THR A 163 -3.32 -10.77 9.16
C THR A 163 -4.75 -10.77 8.62
N GLY A 164 -4.92 -10.65 7.30
CA GLY A 164 -6.21 -10.82 6.62
C GLY A 164 -7.12 -9.60 6.61
N TRP A 165 -6.59 -8.41 6.89
CA TRP A 165 -7.30 -7.14 6.75
C TRP A 165 -7.45 -6.66 5.31
N GLY A 166 -6.66 -7.23 4.40
CA GLY A 166 -6.69 -6.90 2.98
C GLY A 166 -5.81 -7.84 2.16
N GLU A 167 -5.53 -7.41 0.94
CA GLU A 167 -4.48 -8.00 0.10
C GLU A 167 -3.82 -6.92 -0.76
N ARG A 168 -2.61 -7.20 -1.25
CA ARG A 168 -1.95 -6.31 -2.20
C ARG A 168 -2.76 -6.24 -3.51
N HIS A 169 -2.87 -5.04 -4.06
CA HIS A 169 -3.56 -4.82 -5.33
C HIS A 169 -2.85 -5.58 -6.46
N PRO A 170 -3.55 -6.05 -7.52
CA PRO A 170 -2.94 -6.68 -8.69
C PRO A 170 -1.89 -5.82 -9.42
N TRP A 171 -1.85 -4.51 -9.13
CA TRP A 171 -0.84 -3.60 -9.68
C TRP A 171 0.31 -3.29 -8.72
N ALA A 172 0.35 -3.89 -7.53
CA ALA A 172 1.30 -3.49 -6.50
C ALA A 172 2.77 -3.64 -6.94
N ASP A 173 3.06 -4.51 -7.92
CA ASP A 173 4.40 -4.73 -8.47
C ASP A 173 4.60 -4.16 -9.89
N GLU A 174 3.61 -3.44 -10.43
CA GLU A 174 3.64 -2.93 -11.82
C GLU A 174 4.42 -1.60 -11.95
N ARG A 175 4.64 -0.89 -10.84
CA ARG A 175 5.31 0.41 -10.80
C ARG A 175 6.02 0.64 -9.48
N GLU A 176 7.19 1.25 -9.54
CA GLU A 176 7.88 1.77 -8.35
C GLU A 176 6.96 2.73 -7.56
N GLY A 177 6.88 2.52 -6.26
CA GLY A 177 6.02 3.27 -5.34
C GLY A 177 4.63 2.66 -5.11
N TRP A 178 4.27 1.58 -5.82
CA TRP A 178 2.99 0.87 -5.63
C TRP A 178 3.10 -0.38 -4.77
N GLU A 179 4.27 -0.65 -4.21
CA GLU A 179 4.56 -1.90 -3.51
C GLU A 179 3.59 -2.14 -2.33
N GLY A 180 3.20 -1.06 -1.65
CA GLY A 180 2.22 -1.07 -0.57
C GLY A 180 0.80 -0.69 -0.96
N PHE A 181 0.44 -0.71 -2.25
CA PHE A 181 -0.94 -0.47 -2.69
C PHE A 181 -1.80 -1.69 -2.42
N VAL A 182 -2.83 -1.53 -1.58
CA VAL A 182 -3.68 -2.63 -1.09
C VAL A 182 -5.14 -2.41 -1.43
N MET A 183 -5.91 -3.50 -1.38
CA MET A 183 -7.34 -3.44 -1.09
C MET A 183 -7.55 -3.81 0.39
N LEU A 184 -8.15 -2.92 1.18
CA LEU A 184 -8.66 -3.26 2.51
C LEU A 184 -10.08 -3.80 2.37
N TYR A 185 -10.42 -4.82 3.16
CA TYR A 185 -11.74 -5.45 3.12
C TYR A 185 -12.79 -4.65 3.87
N THR A 186 -14.06 -4.86 3.52
CA THR A 186 -15.20 -4.26 4.22
C THR A 186 -15.20 -4.66 5.70
N PRO A 187 -15.23 -3.69 6.63
CA PRO A 187 -15.44 -3.98 8.04
C PRO A 187 -16.89 -4.42 8.28
N LEU A 188 -17.06 -5.52 9.01
CA LEU A 188 -18.37 -6.11 9.32
C LEU A 188 -18.81 -5.86 10.77
N SER A 189 -17.95 -5.25 11.57
CA SER A 189 -18.25 -4.82 12.94
C SER A 189 -17.57 -3.49 13.26
N PHE A 190 -17.91 -2.88 14.39
CA PHE A 190 -17.26 -1.64 14.82
C PHE A 190 -15.80 -1.87 15.22
N GLU A 191 -15.47 -3.03 15.78
CA GLU A 191 -14.10 -3.43 16.10
C GLU A 191 -13.27 -3.61 14.82
N GLU A 192 -13.85 -4.19 13.77
CA GLU A 192 -13.19 -4.26 12.46
C GLU A 192 -13.01 -2.86 11.85
N LEU A 193 -14.00 -1.99 12.04
CA LEU A 193 -13.94 -0.62 11.56
C LEU A 193 -12.82 0.18 12.23
N GLU A 194 -12.57 0.01 13.53
CA GLU A 194 -11.45 0.66 14.23
C GLU A 194 -10.12 0.37 13.54
N ILE A 195 -9.88 -0.89 13.19
CA ILE A 195 -8.65 -1.31 12.53
C ILE A 195 -8.61 -0.84 11.07
N THR A 196 -9.70 -0.99 10.32
CA THR A 196 -9.78 -0.47 8.95
C THR A 196 -9.54 1.04 8.91
N PHE A 197 -10.13 1.80 9.84
CA PHE A 197 -9.97 3.24 9.90
C PHE A 197 -8.55 3.64 10.33
N GLN A 198 -7.94 2.94 11.28
CA GLN A 198 -6.53 3.10 11.60
C GLN A 198 -5.65 2.97 10.35
N LEU A 199 -5.87 1.95 9.51
CA LEU A 199 -5.13 1.76 8.27
C LEU A 199 -5.37 2.90 7.24
N ILE A 200 -6.56 3.49 7.20
CA ILE A 200 -6.83 4.68 6.38
C ILE A 200 -6.03 5.89 6.89
N VAL A 201 -5.97 6.08 8.21
CA VAL A 201 -5.19 7.16 8.84
C VAL A 201 -3.69 6.96 8.61
N GLU A 202 -3.19 5.74 8.71
CA GLU A 202 -1.80 5.39 8.38
C GLU A 202 -1.49 5.67 6.91
N SER A 203 -2.42 5.33 6.00
CA SER A 203 -2.30 5.66 4.57
C SER A 203 -2.22 7.16 4.32
N TYR A 204 -3.10 7.94 4.95
CA TYR A 204 -3.06 9.40 4.89
C TYR A 204 -1.72 9.94 5.39
N SER A 205 -1.27 9.46 6.56
CA SER A 205 -0.03 9.91 7.19
C SER A 205 1.19 9.57 6.34
N TYR A 206 1.20 8.38 5.73
CA TYR A 206 2.24 7.95 4.80
C TYR A 206 2.32 8.87 3.58
N VAL A 207 1.18 9.21 2.96
CA VAL A 207 1.12 10.02 1.75
C VAL A 207 1.47 11.49 2.01
N THR A 208 1.01 12.03 3.13
CA THR A 208 1.12 13.47 3.46
C THR A 208 2.35 13.82 4.30
N GLY A 209 2.89 12.85 5.03
CA GLY A 209 3.93 13.06 6.04
C GLY A 209 3.41 13.71 7.33
N GLU A 210 2.10 13.89 7.46
CA GLU A 210 1.44 14.41 8.65
C GLU A 210 1.05 13.25 9.58
N PRO A 211 1.67 13.10 10.76
CA PRO A 211 1.31 12.05 11.69
C PRO A 211 -0.05 12.36 12.32
N LEU A 212 -1.01 11.46 12.14
CA LEU A 212 -2.32 11.51 12.79
C LEU A 212 -2.54 10.27 13.65
N ASP A 213 -3.31 10.41 14.72
CA ASP A 213 -3.80 9.30 15.54
C ASP A 213 -5.28 9.04 15.22
N ALA A 214 -5.63 7.80 14.89
CA ALA A 214 -7.00 7.43 14.57
C ALA A 214 -7.97 7.66 15.75
N SER A 215 -7.49 7.55 16.99
CA SER A 215 -8.29 7.73 18.20
C SER A 215 -8.83 9.16 18.38
N ASP A 216 -8.18 10.16 17.78
CA ASP A 216 -8.64 11.56 17.77
C ASP A 216 -9.98 11.74 17.03
N PHE A 217 -10.30 10.84 16.11
CA PHE A 217 -11.54 10.88 15.33
C PHE A 217 -12.62 9.97 15.91
N MET A 218 -12.23 8.92 16.64
CA MET A 218 -13.15 7.94 17.21
C MET A 218 -13.69 8.33 18.59
N SER A 219 -13.01 9.25 19.30
CA SER A 219 -13.40 9.73 20.63
C SER A 219 -14.54 10.76 20.63
N ASN A 220 -14.99 11.24 19.46
CA ASN A 220 -16.07 12.21 19.33
C ASN A 220 -17.45 11.53 19.23
N GLU A 221 -17.76 10.62 20.15
CA GLU A 221 -19.15 10.32 20.50
C GLU A 221 -19.57 11.31 21.59
N ASP A 222 -20.01 12.50 21.18
CA ASP A 222 -20.82 13.35 22.04
C ASP A 222 -22.01 12.51 22.52
N SER A 223 -21.96 12.17 23.82
CA SER A 223 -23.06 11.61 24.57
C SER A 223 -24.34 12.44 24.37
N PRO A 224 -25.53 11.80 24.40
CA PRO A 224 -26.81 12.44 24.09
C PRO A 224 -27.13 13.67 24.95
#